data_AF-A0A936X278-F1
#
_entry.id   AF-A0A936X278-F1
#
_cell.length_a   1.000
_cell.length_b   1.000
_cell.length_c   1.000
_cell.angle_alpha   90.00
_cell.angle_beta   90.00
_cell.angle_gamma   90.00
#
_symmetry.space_group_name_H-M   'P 1'
#
loop_
_entity.id
_entity.type
_entity.pdbx_description
1 polymer ?
#
loop_
_entity_poly.entity_id
_entity_poly.type
_entity_poly.pdbx_seq_one_letter_code
_entity_poly.pdbx_strand_id
1 'polypeptide(L)'
;MDKKQRIINEYLLGRSGYRALSKKHGVSRSAINRWVMDFQGRGRSASRVLKTVHLSVMKQKESTDKLPNDVEALQKELAKERLRNKLLTAIIDIAEEELKIPIRKKYGTKPLKK
;
A
#
# COMPACT_ATOMS: atom_id res chain seq x y z
N MET A 1 10.35 -27.55 -10.18
CA MET A 1 10.90 -26.46 -9.34
C MET A 1 12.05 -25.82 -10.07
N ASP A 2 11.92 -24.56 -10.45
CA ASP A 2 12.97 -23.87 -11.20
C ASP A 2 14.24 -23.75 -10.35
N LYS A 3 15.40 -24.11 -10.94
CA LYS A 3 16.70 -24.06 -10.25
C LYS A 3 16.98 -22.67 -9.65
N LYS A 4 16.51 -21.61 -10.31
CA LYS A 4 16.60 -20.22 -9.85
C LYS A 4 15.83 -19.98 -8.55
N GLN A 5 14.58 -20.43 -8.47
CA GLN A 5 13.73 -20.26 -7.29
C GLN A 5 14.30 -21.01 -6.08
N ARG A 6 14.88 -22.20 -6.28
CA ARG A 6 15.53 -22.96 -5.21
C ARG A 6 16.70 -22.18 -4.58
N ILE A 7 17.51 -21.53 -5.41
CA ILE A 7 18.66 -20.72 -4.96
C ILE A 7 18.20 -19.48 -4.20
N ILE A 8 17.15 -18.80 -4.69
CA ILE A 8 16.58 -17.62 -4.03
C ILE A 8 16.00 -18.00 -2.67
N ASN A 9 15.23 -19.10 -2.58
CA ASN A 9 14.67 -19.57 -1.31
C ASN A 9 15.77 -19.94 -0.30
N GLU A 10 16.83 -20.61 -0.74
CA GLU A 10 17.97 -20.95 0.13
C GLU A 10 18.70 -19.71 0.67
N TYR A 11 18.77 -18.65 -0.14
CA TYR A 11 19.29 -17.35 0.28
C TYR A 11 18.37 -16.66 1.29
N LEU A 12 17.05 -16.63 1.04
CA LEU A 12 16.06 -15.98 1.92
C LEU A 12 15.94 -16.68 3.27
N LEU A 13 16.13 -18.00 3.30
CA LEU A 13 16.20 -18.78 4.53
C LEU A 13 17.46 -18.49 5.37
N GLY A 14 18.39 -17.65 4.89
CA GLY A 14 19.56 -17.18 5.64
C GLY A 14 20.65 -18.24 5.87
N ARG A 15 20.48 -19.46 5.34
CA ARG A 15 21.38 -20.60 5.59
C ARG A 15 22.71 -20.49 4.85
N SER A 16 22.79 -19.68 3.80
CA SER A 16 24.01 -19.58 3.00
C SER A 16 24.10 -18.23 2.27
N GLY A 17 25.25 -17.57 2.41
CA GLY A 17 25.54 -16.33 1.68
C GLY A 17 25.88 -16.59 0.20
N TYR A 18 25.93 -15.51 -0.59
CA TYR A 18 26.18 -15.58 -2.04
C TYR A 18 27.41 -16.41 -2.46
N ARG A 19 28.48 -16.43 -1.65
CA ARG A 19 29.71 -17.19 -1.95
C ARG A 19 29.51 -18.70 -1.77
N ALA A 20 28.76 -19.11 -0.76
CA ALA A 20 28.44 -20.51 -0.50
C ALA A 20 27.46 -21.04 -1.57
N LEU A 21 26.44 -20.25 -1.91
CA LEU A 21 25.50 -20.58 -2.99
C LEU A 21 26.20 -20.70 -4.35
N SER A 22 27.16 -19.81 -4.64
CA SER A 22 27.94 -19.86 -5.88
C SER A 22 28.73 -21.17 -6.01
N LYS A 23 29.36 -21.63 -4.92
CA LYS A 23 30.11 -22.90 -4.91
C LYS A 23 29.19 -24.12 -5.00
N LYS A 24 28.06 -24.10 -4.28
CA LYS A 24 27.12 -25.22 -4.20
C LYS A 24 26.36 -25.46 -5.51
N HIS A 25 25.96 -24.38 -6.19
CA HIS A 25 25.16 -24.46 -7.41
C HIS A 25 25.96 -24.20 -8.70
N GLY A 26 27.26 -23.87 -8.59
CA GLY A 26 28.13 -23.56 -9.73
C GLY A 26 27.74 -22.28 -10.48
N VAL A 27 26.94 -21.41 -9.88
CA VAL A 27 26.44 -20.18 -10.50
C VAL A 27 27.30 -18.99 -10.07
N SER A 28 27.54 -18.04 -10.97
CA SER A 28 28.28 -16.83 -10.63
C SER A 28 27.55 -16.01 -9.56
N ARG A 29 28.33 -15.45 -8.61
CA ARG A 29 27.81 -14.61 -7.51
C ARG A 29 26.94 -13.46 -8.02
N SER A 30 27.31 -12.88 -9.17
CA SER A 30 26.61 -11.79 -9.84
C SER A 30 25.24 -12.21 -10.40
N ALA A 31 25.10 -13.44 -10.89
CA ALA A 31 23.82 -13.96 -11.37
C ALA A 31 22.86 -14.23 -10.20
N ILE A 32 23.36 -14.76 -9.08
CA ILE A 32 22.56 -14.97 -7.87
C ILE A 32 22.07 -13.62 -7.32
N ASN A 33 22.97 -12.62 -7.20
CA ASN A 33 22.59 -11.27 -6.78
C ASN A 33 21.51 -10.68 -7.69
N ARG A 34 21.64 -10.86 -9.02
CA ARG A 34 20.61 -10.41 -9.97
C ARG A 34 19.26 -11.04 -9.69
N TRP A 35 19.20 -12.36 -9.52
CA TRP A 35 17.93 -13.06 -9.25
C TRP A 35 17.30 -12.66 -7.92
N VAL A 36 18.12 -12.43 -6.89
CA VAL A 36 17.64 -11.95 -5.59
C VAL A 36 17.10 -10.52 -5.70
N MET A 37 17.77 -9.63 -6.45
CA MET A 37 17.30 -8.26 -6.66
C MET A 37 16.01 -8.21 -7.50
N ASP A 38 15.93 -9.03 -8.54
CA ASP A 38 14.73 -9.18 -9.37
C ASP A 38 13.56 -9.71 -8.52
N PHE A 39 13.81 -10.65 -7.61
CA PHE A 39 12.81 -11.19 -6.68
C PHE A 39 12.37 -10.16 -5.61
N GLN A 40 13.28 -9.35 -5.08
CA GLN A 40 12.96 -8.32 -4.08
C GLN A 40 12.26 -7.09 -4.67
N GLY A 41 11.93 -7.08 -5.96
CA GLY A 41 11.31 -5.93 -6.64
C GLY A 41 12.24 -4.71 -6.72
N ARG A 42 13.52 -4.85 -6.35
CA ARG A 42 14.55 -3.83 -6.56
C ARG A 42 15.13 -4.02 -7.96
N GLY A 43 14.24 -3.98 -8.95
CA GLY A 43 14.65 -3.92 -10.35
C GLY A 43 15.69 -2.82 -10.49
N ARG A 44 16.85 -3.14 -11.07
CA ARG A 44 17.85 -2.11 -11.39
C ARG A 44 17.10 -0.99 -12.09
N SER A 45 17.11 0.20 -11.47
CA SER A 45 16.71 1.44 -12.12
C SER A 45 17.17 1.37 -13.57
N ALA A 46 16.22 1.49 -14.49
CA ALA A 46 16.39 1.36 -15.93
C ALA A 46 17.26 2.50 -16.51
N SER A 47 18.31 2.92 -15.81
CA SER A 47 19.19 4.03 -16.15
C SER A 47 20.32 3.61 -17.11
N ARG A 48 20.41 2.34 -17.50
CA ARG A 48 21.45 1.86 -18.44
C ARG A 48 20.93 1.04 -19.62
N VAL A 49 19.69 1.27 -20.05
CA VAL A 49 19.32 0.94 -21.44
C VAL A 49 19.35 2.24 -22.20
N LEU A 50 20.37 2.33 -23.02
CA LEU A 50 20.74 3.47 -23.83
C LEU A 50 19.54 3.95 -24.65
N LYS A 51 19.39 5.27 -24.60
CA LYS A 51 18.74 6.20 -25.51
C LYS A 51 18.85 5.80 -26.99
N THR A 52 18.18 4.73 -27.42
CA THR A 52 17.96 4.43 -28.84
C THR A 52 16.62 3.73 -29.00
N VAL A 53 15.86 4.17 -29.99
CA VAL A 53 14.64 3.52 -30.51
C VAL A 53 13.37 3.77 -29.69
N HIS A 54 12.83 4.96 -29.91
CA HIS A 54 11.39 5.19 -30.06
C HIS A 54 10.69 3.96 -30.67
N LEU A 55 9.88 3.23 -29.89
CA LEU A 55 8.72 2.46 -30.37
C LEU A 55 7.95 1.90 -29.17
N SER A 56 6.81 2.54 -28.92
CA SER A 56 5.52 1.96 -28.54
C SER A 56 5.47 0.44 -28.31
N VAL A 57 4.88 0.04 -27.19
CA VAL A 57 3.69 -0.82 -27.11
C VAL A 57 3.52 -1.27 -25.66
N MET A 58 2.30 -1.07 -25.19
CA MET A 58 1.71 -1.60 -23.96
C MET A 58 2.40 -2.86 -23.43
N LYS A 59 2.94 -2.77 -22.22
CA LYS A 59 3.20 -3.94 -21.38
C LYS A 59 2.43 -3.77 -20.10
N GLN A 60 1.15 -4.13 -20.16
CA GLN A 60 0.44 -4.61 -18.99
C GLN A 60 1.27 -5.77 -18.43
N LYS A 61 1.80 -5.59 -17.22
CA LYS A 61 2.20 -6.71 -16.39
C LYS A 61 1.85 -6.37 -14.96
N GLU A 62 0.74 -6.97 -14.55
CA GLU A 62 0.28 -7.19 -13.19
C GLU A 62 1.46 -7.29 -12.21
N SER A 63 1.57 -6.30 -11.35
CA SER A 63 2.25 -6.42 -10.07
C SER A 63 1.22 -6.14 -9.00
N THR A 64 0.48 -7.19 -8.63
CA THR A 64 -0.08 -7.34 -7.28
C THR A 64 1.08 -7.19 -6.31
N ASP A 65 1.27 -6.02 -5.73
CA ASP A 65 1.99 -5.82 -4.48
C ASP A 65 2.05 -4.32 -4.19
N LYS A 66 1.49 -3.94 -3.04
CA LYS A 66 1.26 -2.58 -2.53
C LYS A 66 -0.02 -1.95 -3.09
N LEU A 67 -1.13 -2.32 -2.46
CA LEU A 67 -2.25 -1.38 -2.31
C LEU A 67 -1.64 -0.03 -1.90
N PRO A 68 -2.05 1.09 -2.54
CA PRO A 68 -1.36 2.35 -2.37
C PRO A 68 -1.38 2.68 -0.88
N ASN A 69 -0.21 2.90 -0.28
CA ASN A 69 -0.10 3.27 1.14
C ASN A 69 -1.08 4.41 1.51
N ASP A 70 -1.39 5.25 0.52
CA ASP A 70 -2.37 6.31 0.55
C ASP A 70 -3.79 5.81 0.87
N VAL A 71 -4.23 4.67 0.35
CA VAL A 71 -5.57 4.12 0.63
C VAL A 71 -5.70 3.73 2.10
N GLU A 72 -4.69 3.08 2.68
CA GLU A 72 -4.71 2.74 4.11
C GLU A 72 -4.65 3.98 5.00
N ALA A 73 -3.83 4.97 4.64
CA ALA A 73 -3.73 6.25 5.35
C ALA A 73 -5.07 7.00 5.31
N LEU A 74 -5.68 7.10 4.12
CA LEU A 74 -6.99 7.73 3.92
C LEU A 74 -8.10 7.00 4.68
N GLN A 75 -8.07 5.67 4.73
CA GLN A 75 -9.03 4.90 5.52
C GLN A 75 -8.90 5.16 7.03
N LYS A 76 -7.66 5.27 7.55
CA LYS A 76 -7.42 5.63 8.96
C LYS A 76 -7.91 7.04 9.28
N GLU A 77 -7.63 7.99 8.41
CA GLU A 77 -8.10 9.37 8.55
C GLU A 77 -9.63 9.46 8.52
N LEU A 78 -10.27 8.75 7.57
CA LEU A 78 -11.72 8.65 7.48
C LEU A 78 -12.32 8.05 8.76
N ALA A 79 -11.70 7.02 9.34
CA ALA A 79 -12.17 6.42 10.59
C ALA A 79 -12.10 7.41 11.76
N LYS A 80 -11.01 8.20 11.85
CA LYS A 80 -10.83 9.24 12.87
C LYS A 80 -11.89 10.34 12.75
N GLU A 81 -12.15 10.83 11.54
CA GLU A 81 -13.15 11.88 11.32
C GLU A 81 -14.58 11.39 11.57
N ARG A 82 -14.88 10.12 11.24
CA ARG A 82 -16.17 9.50 11.59
C ARG A 82 -16.35 9.41 13.10
N LEU A 83 -15.31 9.05 13.84
CA LEU A 83 -15.36 9.00 15.31
C LEU A 83 -15.56 10.41 15.89
N ARG A 84 -14.83 11.41 15.40
CA ARG A 84 -14.97 12.80 15.81
C ARG A 84 -16.40 13.31 15.60
N ASN A 85 -16.99 13.06 14.43
CA ASN A 85 -18.37 13.47 14.14
C ASN A 85 -19.39 12.80 15.06
N LYS A 86 -19.23 11.51 15.36
CA LYS A 86 -20.10 10.81 16.32
C LYS A 86 -20.02 11.43 17.71
N LEU A 87 -18.80 11.73 18.18
CA LEU A 87 -18.59 12.38 19.47
C LEU A 87 -19.20 13.78 19.51
N LEU A 88 -19.00 14.59 18.47
CA LEU A 88 -19.62 15.92 18.38
C LEU A 88 -21.15 15.84 18.41
N THR A 89 -21.73 14.87 17.71
CA THR A 89 -23.19 14.65 17.73
C THR A 89 -23.67 14.27 19.13
N ALA A 90 -22.99 13.34 19.79
CA ALA A 90 -23.35 12.93 21.16
C ALA A 90 -23.21 14.09 22.17
N ILE A 91 -22.19 14.94 22.04
CA ILE A 91 -22.05 16.14 22.88
C ILE A 91 -23.20 17.11 22.65
N ILE A 92 -23.64 17.29 21.40
CA ILE A 92 -24.80 18.13 21.09
C ILE A 92 -26.04 17.54 21.76
N ASP A 93 -26.27 16.24 21.67
CA ASP A 93 -27.42 15.57 22.28
C ASP A 93 -27.43 15.75 23.81
N ILE A 94 -26.29 15.50 24.48
CA ILE A 94 -26.13 15.73 25.93
C ILE A 94 -26.39 17.19 26.30
N ALA A 95 -25.86 18.14 25.52
CA ALA A 95 -26.05 19.56 25.78
C ALA A 95 -27.52 19.99 25.60
N GLU A 96 -28.25 19.43 24.63
CA GLU A 96 -29.68 19.66 24.46
C GLU A 96 -30.49 19.09 25.65
N GLU A 97 -30.11 17.92 26.16
CA GLU A 97 -30.75 17.30 27.33
C GLU A 97 -30.53 18.11 28.62
N GLU A 98 -29.28 18.51 28.90
CA GLU A 98 -28.92 19.25 30.12
C GLU A 98 -29.47 20.68 30.13
N LEU A 99 -29.33 21.40 29.01
CA LEU A 99 -29.72 22.82 28.92
C LEU A 99 -31.19 23.02 28.54
N LYS A 100 -31.88 21.97 28.06
CA LYS A 100 -33.27 22.03 27.56
C LYS A 100 -33.50 23.07 26.47
N ILE A 101 -32.45 23.44 25.74
CA ILE A 101 -32.49 24.38 24.62
C ILE A 101 -32.19 23.59 23.33
N PRO A 102 -32.97 23.76 22.25
CA PRO A 102 -32.66 23.12 20.97
C PRO A 102 -31.47 23.81 20.31
N ILE A 103 -30.30 23.17 20.33
CA ILE A 103 -29.06 23.68 19.72
C ILE A 103 -29.06 23.36 18.21
N ARG A 104 -29.58 22.19 17.83
CA ARG A 104 -29.68 21.76 16.43
C ARG A 104 -30.88 22.41 15.75
N LYS A 105 -30.64 23.00 14.57
CA LYS A 105 -31.72 23.50 13.70
C LYS A 105 -32.66 22.36 13.30
N LYS A 106 -33.91 22.42 13.75
CA LYS A 106 -34.98 21.50 13.31
C LYS A 106 -35.58 22.07 12.02
N TYR A 107 -35.34 21.43 10.88
CA TYR A 107 -36.00 21.81 9.63
C TYR A 107 -37.50 21.48 9.73
N GLY A 108 -38.35 22.52 9.65
CA GLY A 108 -39.79 22.36 9.52
C GLY A 108 -40.61 23.11 10.56
N THR A 109 -40.84 24.41 10.31
CA THR A 109 -42.08 25.05 10.77
C THR A 109 -43.07 24.90 9.62
N LYS A 110 -44.20 24.22 9.82
CA LYS A 110 -45.29 24.25 8.83
C LYS A 110 -45.69 25.72 8.65
N PRO A 111 -45.65 26.31 7.44
CA PRO A 111 -46.11 27.67 7.25
C PRO A 111 -47.59 27.73 7.66
N LEU A 112 -47.93 28.68 8.53
CA LEU A 112 -49.31 28.97 8.91
C LEU A 112 -50.07 29.32 7.62
N LYS A 113 -51.06 28.49 7.24
CA LYS A 113 -51.99 28.84 6.18
C LYS A 113 -52.82 30.03 6.66
N LYS A 114 -52.70 31.16 5.96
CA LYS A 114 -53.64 32.28 6.04
C LYS A 114 -54.90 31.97 5.26
#